data_AF-A0AAP3A3I2-F1
#
_entry.id   AF-A0AAP3A3I2-F1
#
_cell.length_a   1.000
_cell.length_b   1.000
_cell.length_c   1.000
_cell.angle_alpha   90.00
_cell.angle_beta   90.00
_cell.angle_gamma   90.00
#
_symmetry.space_group_name_H-M   'P 1'
#
loop_
_entity.id
_entity.type
_entity.pdbx_description
1 polymer ?
#
loop_
_entity_poly.entity_id
_entity_poly.type
_entity_poly.pdbx_seq_one_letter_code
_entity_poly.pdbx_strand_id
1 'polypeptide(L)'
;MIHLVNKLINFGFTRTDAQVYISLLKNGRSSGYKIAKEISLSRSSVYSSIDNLYKNGYIFLVDGETKEYEAKSPELILSQIEKST
;
A
#
# COMPACT_ATOMS: atom_id res chain seq x y z
N MET A 1 13.24 -3.96 6.40
CA MET A 1 12.34 -3.43 5.34
C MET A 1 12.17 -4.41 4.18
N ILE A 2 13.26 -4.97 3.63
CA ILE A 2 13.24 -5.93 2.51
C ILE A 2 12.41 -7.18 2.82
N HIS A 3 12.50 -7.72 4.05
CA HIS A 3 11.72 -8.90 4.44
C HIS A 3 10.19 -8.70 4.36
N LEU A 4 9.69 -7.51 4.68
CA LEU A 4 8.24 -7.24 4.64
C LEU A 4 7.75 -7.07 3.20
N VAL A 5 8.52 -6.38 2.36
CA VAL A 5 8.25 -6.26 0.92
C VAL A 5 8.16 -7.65 0.29
N ASN A 6 9.10 -8.55 0.57
CA ASN A 6 9.09 -9.90 0.03
C ASN A 6 7.88 -10.73 0.52
N LYS A 7 7.46 -10.59 1.78
CA LYS A 7 6.25 -11.26 2.28
C LYS A 7 5.00 -10.79 1.54
N LEU A 8 4.85 -9.49 1.31
CA LEU A 8 3.72 -8.93 0.57
C LEU A 8 3.77 -9.35 -0.91
N ILE A 9 4.96 -9.42 -1.51
CA ILE A 9 5.11 -9.93 -2.88
C ILE A 9 4.68 -11.39 -2.96
N ASN A 10 5.10 -12.23 -2.01
CA ASN A 10 4.70 -13.64 -1.96
C ASN A 10 3.18 -13.81 -1.72
N PHE A 11 2.56 -12.85 -1.05
CA PHE A 11 1.11 -12.79 -0.88
C PHE A 11 0.38 -12.41 -2.19
N GLY A 12 1.07 -11.80 -3.16
CA GLY A 12 0.52 -11.44 -4.47
C GLY A 12 0.62 -9.95 -4.81
N PHE A 13 1.28 -9.14 -3.99
CA PHE A 13 1.50 -7.72 -4.31
C PHE A 13 2.60 -7.58 -5.35
N THR A 14 2.50 -6.56 -6.20
CA THR A 14 3.69 -6.11 -6.93
C THR A 14 4.68 -5.44 -5.97
N ARG A 15 5.93 -5.28 -6.40
CA ARG A 15 6.93 -4.56 -5.61
C ARG A 15 6.47 -3.13 -5.28
N THR A 16 5.83 -2.45 -6.24
CA THR A 16 5.31 -1.10 -6.07
C THR A 16 4.15 -1.09 -5.07
N ASP A 17 3.21 -2.04 -5.18
CA ASP A 17 2.08 -2.16 -4.23
C ASP A 17 2.59 -2.37 -2.80
N ALA A 18 3.58 -3.25 -2.63
CA ALA A 18 4.19 -3.49 -1.33
C ALA A 18 4.87 -2.22 -0.77
N GLN A 19 5.58 -1.45 -1.61
CA GLN A 19 6.21 -0.20 -1.18
C GLN A 19 5.19 0.88 -0.81
N VAL A 20 4.13 1.05 -1.62
CA VAL A 20 3.04 2.01 -1.35
C VAL A 20 2.32 1.65 -0.06
N TYR A 21 1.95 0.38 0.11
CA TYR A 21 1.26 -0.10 1.29
C TYR A 21 2.11 0.07 2.56
N ILE A 22 3.42 -0.23 2.51
CA ILE A 22 4.33 -0.02 3.65
C ILE A 22 4.52 1.47 3.96
N SER A 23 4.60 2.34 2.95
CA SER A 23 4.66 3.80 3.16
C SER A 23 3.42 4.30 3.90
N LEU A 24 2.23 3.83 3.50
CA LEU A 24 0.98 4.14 4.19
C LEU A 24 0.93 3.60 5.63
N LEU A 25 1.43 2.39 5.88
CA LEU A 25 1.52 1.85 7.24
C LEU A 25 2.47 2.64 8.14
N LYS A 26 3.56 3.17 7.56
CA LYS A 26 4.59 3.92 8.30
C LYS A 26 4.17 5.35 8.62
N ASN A 27 3.59 6.03 7.64
CA ASN A 27 3.29 7.46 7.72
C ASN A 27 1.81 7.73 8.03
N GLY A 28 0.97 6.69 8.07
CA GLY A 28 -0.47 6.81 8.17
C GLY A 28 -1.06 7.40 6.89
N ARG A 29 -2.07 8.25 7.07
CA ARG A 29 -2.76 8.95 5.97
C ARG A 29 -1.77 9.76 5.12
N SER A 30 -1.74 9.53 3.81
CA SER A 30 -0.88 10.27 2.89
C SER A 30 -1.44 10.39 1.48
N SER A 31 -1.11 11.49 0.79
CA SER A 31 -1.49 11.69 -0.61
C SER A 31 -0.59 10.89 -1.56
N GLY A 32 -1.10 10.54 -2.74
CA GLY A 32 -0.31 9.83 -3.76
C GLY A 32 0.96 10.59 -4.17
N TYR A 33 0.95 11.91 -4.09
CA TYR A 33 2.13 12.74 -4.32
C TYR A 33 3.20 12.55 -3.23
N LYS A 34 2.81 12.60 -1.95
CA LYS A 34 3.74 12.40 -0.82
C LYS A 34 4.37 11.00 -0.90
N ILE A 35 3.56 9.98 -1.19
CA ILE A 35 4.01 8.59 -1.33
C ILE A 35 5.03 8.47 -2.47
N ALA A 36 4.72 9.01 -3.66
CA ALA A 36 5.62 8.96 -4.82
C ALA A 36 6.98 9.61 -4.53
N LYS A 37 6.98 10.74 -3.81
CA LYS A 37 8.20 11.43 -3.38
C LYS A 37 9.01 10.61 -2.38
N GLU A 38 8.35 9.98 -1.41
CA GLU A 38 9.02 9.17 -0.39
C GLU A 38 9.67 7.92 -0.97
N ILE A 39 8.93 7.14 -1.76
CA ILE A 39 9.42 5.88 -2.33
C ILE A 39 10.27 6.08 -3.60
N SER A 40 10.46 7.34 -4.03
CA SER A 40 11.24 7.74 -5.20
C SER A 40 10.80 7.04 -6.49
N LEU A 41 9.48 6.95 -6.71
CA LEU A 41 8.88 6.36 -7.92
C LEU A 41 8.05 7.38 -8.69
N SER A 42 7.78 7.07 -9.95
CA SER A 42 6.94 7.93 -10.79
C SER A 42 5.53 8.05 -10.20
N ARG A 43 4.95 9.26 -10.29
CA ARG A 43 3.56 9.50 -9.86
C ARG A 43 2.59 8.52 -10.51
N SER A 44 2.76 8.26 -11.82
CA SER A 44 1.92 7.33 -12.56
C SER A 44 1.95 5.93 -11.98
N SER A 45 3.14 5.39 -11.68
CA SER A 45 3.29 4.07 -11.06
C SER A 45 2.63 4.01 -9.68
N VAL A 46 2.80 5.05 -8.87
CA VAL A 46 2.20 5.12 -7.53
C VAL A 46 0.68 5.19 -7.61
N TYR A 47 0.11 6.03 -8.48
CA TYR A 47 -1.34 6.10 -8.64
C TYR A 47 -1.94 4.81 -9.18
N SER A 48 -1.25 4.10 -10.09
CA SER A 48 -1.68 2.77 -10.53
C SER A 48 -1.68 1.76 -9.37
N SER A 49 -0.66 1.78 -8.52
CA SER A 49 -0.60 0.91 -7.33
C SER A 49 -1.65 1.26 -6.29
N ILE A 50 -1.91 2.55 -6.05
CA ILE A 50 -2.98 3.02 -5.17
C ILE A 50 -4.34 2.52 -5.68
N ASP A 51 -4.63 2.67 -6.97
CA ASP A 51 -5.88 2.18 -7.57
C ASP A 51 -6.02 0.65 -7.41
N ASN A 52 -4.94 -0.10 -7.64
CA ASN A 52 -4.93 -1.55 -7.44
C ASN A 52 -5.21 -1.93 -5.98
N LEU A 53 -4.47 -1.34 -5.04
CA LEU A 53 -4.64 -1.59 -3.61
C LEU A 53 -6.03 -1.20 -3.11
N TYR A 54 -6.60 -0.11 -3.63
CA TYR A 54 -7.93 0.36 -3.27
C TYR A 54 -9.00 -0.61 -3.78
N LYS A 55 -8.92 -1.02 -5.05
CA LYS A 55 -9.85 -2.00 -5.65
C LYS A 55 -9.83 -3.35 -4.95
N ASN A 56 -8.65 -3.80 -4.53
CA ASN A 56 -8.52 -5.04 -3.76
C ASN A 56 -8.84 -4.86 -2.27
N GLY A 57 -9.16 -3.65 -1.83
CA GLY A 57 -9.60 -3.36 -0.48
C GLY A 57 -8.49 -3.39 0.57
N TYR A 58 -7.22 -3.20 0.20
CA TYR A 58 -6.09 -3.13 1.13
C TYR A 58 -5.85 -1.72 1.69
N ILE A 59 -6.34 -0.69 1.00
CA ILE A 59 -6.28 0.71 1.46
C ILE A 59 -7.68 1.32 1.39
N PHE A 60 -7.86 2.46 2.04
CA PHE A 60 -9.06 3.28 1.96
C PHE A 60 -8.72 4.71 1.53
N LEU A 61 -9.65 5.33 0.81
CA LEU A 61 -9.62 6.76 0.51
C LEU A 61 -10.20 7.49 1.71
N VAL A 62 -9.49 8.50 2.20
CA VAL A 62 -9.96 9.37 3.27
C VAL A 62 -10.37 10.70 2.67
N ASP A 63 -11.66 11.01 2.76
CA ASP A 63 -12.19 12.29 2.30
C ASP A 63 -11.65 13.45 3.16
N GLY A 64 -11.42 14.58 2.50
CA GLY A 64 -10.85 15.80 3.06
C GLY A 64 -10.60 16.82 1.95
N GLU A 65 -9.88 17.91 2.24
CA GLU A 65 -9.53 18.92 1.23
C GLU A 65 -8.69 18.35 0.08
N THR A 66 -7.96 17.25 0.33
CA THR A 66 -7.18 16.54 -0.68
C THR A 66 -7.40 15.04 -0.59
N LYS A 67 -7.28 14.35 -1.74
CA LYS A 67 -7.34 12.88 -1.81
C LYS A 67 -6.13 12.28 -1.10
N GLU A 68 -6.36 11.71 0.06
CA GLU A 68 -5.36 10.98 0.83
C GLU A 68 -5.83 9.55 1.06
N TYR A 69 -4.85 8.67 1.24
CA TYR A 69 -5.07 7.23 1.37
C TYR A 69 -4.48 6.76 2.67
N GLU A 70 -5.03 5.68 3.20
CA GLU A 70 -4.54 5.05 4.41
C GLU A 70 -4.61 3.52 4.27
N ALA A 71 -3.63 2.83 4.84
CA ALA A 71 -3.55 1.38 4.78
C ALA A 71 -4.51 0.75 5.79
N LYS A 72 -5.25 -0.28 5.38
CA LYS A 72 -5.96 -1.13 6.33
C LYS A 72 -4.97 -1.92 7.18
N SER A 73 -5.42 -2.34 8.36
CA SER A 73 -4.60 -3.13 9.29
C SER A 73 -3.94 -4.31 8.57
N PRO A 74 -2.61 -4.50 8.72
CA PRO A 74 -1.89 -5.61 8.10
C PRO A 74 -2.34 -6.98 8.64
N GLU A 75 -3.08 -7.01 9.75
CA GLU A 75 -3.71 -8.22 10.30
C GLU A 75 -4.62 -8.91 9.28
N LEU A 76 -5.30 -8.15 8.41
CA LEU A 76 -6.13 -8.73 7.33
C LEU A 76 -5.28 -9.54 6.35
N ILE A 77 -4.13 -8.98 5.95
CA ILE A 77 -3.20 -9.62 5.02
C ILE A 77 -2.52 -10.81 5.71
N LEU A 78 -2.08 -10.63 6.95
CA LEU A 78 -1.44 -11.70 7.74
C LEU A 78 -2.39 -12.88 7.97
N SER A 79 -3.65 -12.61 8.31
CA SER A 79 -4.67 -13.66 8.48
C SER A 79 -4.93 -14.45 7.19
N GLN A 80 -4.80 -13.81 6.02
CA GLN A 80 -4.94 -14.49 4.74
C GLN A 80 -3.68 -15.31 4.38
N ILE A 81 -2.49 -14.82 4.73
CA ILE A 81 -1.24 -15.55 4.57
C ILE A 81 -1.24 -16.82 5.45
N GLU A 82 -1.70 -16.72 6.70
CA GLU A 82 -1.72 -17.84 7.65
C GLU A 82 -2.74 -18.92 7.28
N LYS A 83 -3.87 -18.56 6.65
CA LYS A 83 -4.89 -19.54 6.20
C LYS A 83 -4.47 -20.37 4.98
N SER A 84 -3.37 -20.00 4.31
CA SER A 84 -2.84 -20.73 3.15
C SER A 84 -1.64 -21.62 3.49
N THR A 85 -1.30 -21.79 4.78
CA THR A 85 -0.31 -22.74 5.29
C THR A 85 -1.01 -23.82 6.10
#